data_AF-A0A225UAU6-F1
#
_entry.id   AF-A0A225UAU6-F1
#
_cell.length_a   1.000
_cell.length_b   1.000
_cell.length_c   1.000
_cell.angle_alpha   90.00
_cell.angle_beta   90.00
_cell.angle_gamma   90.00
#
_symmetry.space_group_name_H-M   'P 1'
#
loop_
_entity.id
_entity.type
_entity.pdbx_description
1 polymer ?
#
loop_
_entity_poly.entity_id
_entity_poly.type
_entity_poly.pdbx_seq_one_letter_code
_entity_poly.pdbx_strand_id
1 'polypeptide(L)'
;MPTDVRGMWNQFYTDLSEDYAHTFRDMSEPHKSKTVLFKTLLSLQLLLEVSGYAVADFDLPELDPTMLHESLLENSLIRRELTSYSDSDLAEVVHTEDQLNNEQRAIYDQIVGAVNQPEQGKKLFFIDGPGGTGKSTLLRNILAK
;
A
#
# COMPACT_ATOMS: atom_id res chain seq x y z
N MET A 1 -1.64 -25.10 -11.67
CA MET A 1 -2.54 -24.28 -10.83
C MET A 1 -3.17 -25.19 -9.79
N PRO A 2 -3.23 -24.81 -8.51
CA PRO A 2 -3.90 -25.62 -7.49
C PRO A 2 -5.36 -25.80 -7.90
N THR A 3 -5.87 -27.03 -7.81
CA THR A 3 -7.12 -27.42 -8.45
C THR A 3 -8.37 -26.89 -7.73
N ASP A 4 -8.24 -26.45 -6.46
CA ASP A 4 -9.33 -25.85 -5.66
C ASP A 4 -8.78 -25.01 -4.49
N VAL A 5 -8.37 -23.76 -4.78
CA VAL A 5 -7.84 -22.85 -3.74
C VAL A 5 -8.91 -22.46 -2.71
N ARG A 6 -10.16 -22.32 -3.14
CA ARG A 6 -11.29 -22.00 -2.26
C ARG A 6 -11.58 -23.13 -1.29
N GLY A 7 -11.55 -24.38 -1.76
CA GLY A 7 -11.69 -25.57 -0.92
C GLY A 7 -10.57 -25.68 0.11
N MET A 8 -9.31 -25.45 -0.28
CA MET A 8 -8.18 -25.42 0.65
C MET A 8 -8.36 -24.34 1.72
N TRP A 9 -8.74 -23.12 1.32
CA TRP A 9 -9.02 -22.05 2.27
C TRP A 9 -10.11 -22.45 3.27
N ASN A 10 -11.26 -22.94 2.80
CA ASN A 10 -12.36 -23.33 3.68
C ASN A 10 -11.98 -24.48 4.63
N GLN A 11 -11.11 -25.39 4.19
CA GLN A 11 -10.64 -26.51 4.99
C GLN A 11 -9.65 -26.08 6.07
N PHE A 12 -8.68 -25.24 5.72
CA PHE A 12 -7.54 -24.92 6.59
C PHE A 12 -7.64 -23.55 7.28
N TYR A 13 -8.67 -22.75 7.01
CA TYR A 13 -8.81 -21.42 7.60
C TYR A 13 -8.76 -21.44 9.13
N THR A 14 -9.41 -22.41 9.78
CA THR A 14 -9.40 -22.51 11.25
C THR A 14 -8.00 -22.72 11.79
N ASP A 15 -7.19 -23.56 11.13
CA ASP A 15 -5.81 -23.83 11.53
C ASP A 15 -4.90 -22.62 11.22
N LEU A 16 -5.06 -22.03 10.03
CA LEU A 16 -4.28 -20.85 9.60
C LEU A 16 -4.54 -19.61 10.46
N SER A 17 -5.75 -19.50 11.02
CA SER A 17 -6.16 -18.36 11.82
C SER A 17 -6.07 -18.60 13.32
N GLU A 18 -5.67 -19.80 13.76
CA GLU A 18 -5.68 -20.24 15.17
C GLU A 18 -4.89 -19.28 16.07
N ASP A 19 -3.65 -18.98 15.70
CA ASP A 19 -2.78 -18.09 16.46
C ASP A 19 -3.41 -16.69 16.59
N TYR A 20 -3.95 -16.15 15.51
CA TYR A 20 -4.63 -14.85 15.53
C TYR A 20 -5.90 -14.89 16.36
N ALA A 21 -6.71 -15.94 16.25
CA ALA A 21 -7.92 -16.13 17.05
C ALA A 21 -7.60 -16.20 18.54
N HIS A 22 -6.45 -16.79 18.91
CA HIS A 22 -5.94 -16.82 20.26
C HIS A 22 -5.40 -15.45 20.71
N THR A 23 -4.61 -14.76 19.88
CA THR A 23 -4.09 -13.41 20.18
C THR A 23 -5.20 -12.39 20.41
N PHE A 24 -6.27 -12.44 19.61
CA PHE A 24 -7.40 -11.51 19.69
C PHE A 24 -8.59 -12.10 20.45
N ARG A 25 -8.37 -13.07 21.35
CA ARG A 25 -9.44 -13.78 22.07
C ARG A 25 -10.31 -12.88 22.93
N ASP A 26 -9.75 -11.78 23.43
CA ASP A 26 -10.42 -10.82 24.31
C ASP A 26 -11.26 -9.78 23.54
N MET A 27 -11.21 -9.77 22.20
CA MET A 27 -12.04 -8.89 21.37
C MET A 27 -13.47 -9.42 21.23
N SER A 28 -14.43 -8.50 21.23
CA SER A 28 -15.85 -8.81 20.99
C SER A 28 -16.17 -9.00 19.51
N GLU A 29 -17.13 -9.88 19.21
CA GLU A 29 -17.71 -9.99 17.87
C GLU A 29 -18.51 -8.73 17.49
N PRO A 30 -18.56 -8.34 16.20
CA PRO A 30 -17.94 -8.98 15.03
C PRO A 30 -16.48 -8.53 14.76
N HIS A 31 -15.91 -7.67 15.61
CA HIS A 31 -14.58 -7.08 15.39
C HIS A 31 -13.47 -8.13 15.45
N LYS A 32 -13.60 -9.11 16.35
CA LYS A 32 -12.69 -10.25 16.45
C LYS A 32 -12.61 -11.01 15.12
N SER A 33 -13.73 -11.52 14.62
CA SER A 33 -13.74 -12.30 13.37
C SER A 33 -13.15 -11.53 12.19
N LYS A 34 -13.46 -10.23 12.06
CA LYS A 34 -12.88 -9.37 11.02
C LYS A 34 -11.35 -9.23 11.15
N THR A 35 -10.87 -8.99 12.36
CA THR A 35 -9.43 -8.82 12.64
C THR A 35 -8.64 -10.10 12.37
N VAL A 36 -9.19 -11.24 12.81
CA VAL A 36 -8.60 -12.56 12.60
C VAL A 36 -8.52 -12.89 11.11
N LEU A 37 -9.62 -12.69 10.37
CA LEU A 37 -9.66 -12.88 8.92
C LEU A 37 -8.61 -12.00 8.22
N PHE A 38 -8.60 -10.71 8.54
CA PHE A 38 -7.69 -9.75 7.95
C PHE A 38 -6.22 -10.09 8.20
N LYS A 39 -5.82 -10.38 9.45
CA LYS A 39 -4.42 -10.72 9.79
C LYS A 39 -3.99 -12.04 9.14
N THR A 40 -4.90 -13.02 9.03
CA THR A 40 -4.64 -14.28 8.32
C THR A 40 -4.38 -14.04 6.83
N LEU A 41 -5.23 -13.26 6.18
CA LEU A 41 -5.06 -12.91 4.76
C LEU A 41 -3.81 -12.06 4.53
N LEU A 42 -3.48 -11.13 5.43
CA LEU A 42 -2.29 -10.30 5.33
C LEU A 42 -1.02 -11.16 5.42
N SER A 43 -1.00 -12.14 6.31
CA SER A 43 0.11 -13.10 6.41
C SER A 43 0.28 -13.91 5.11
N LEU A 44 -0.83 -14.39 4.54
CA LEU A 44 -0.82 -15.07 3.25
C LEU A 44 -0.36 -14.16 2.11
N GLN A 45 -0.80 -12.91 2.06
CA GLN A 45 -0.37 -11.92 1.08
C GLN A 45 1.15 -11.77 1.11
N LEU A 46 1.75 -11.60 2.29
CA LEU A 46 3.20 -11.47 2.44
C LEU A 46 3.95 -12.74 2.00
N LEU A 47 3.41 -13.92 2.24
CA LEU A 47 4.00 -15.19 1.79
C LEU A 47 3.90 -15.39 0.27
N LEU A 48 2.76 -15.01 -0.32
CA LEU A 48 2.52 -15.11 -1.76
C LEU A 48 3.37 -14.12 -2.55
N GLU A 49 3.61 -12.92 -2.01
CA GLU A 49 4.44 -11.88 -2.64
C GLU A 49 5.87 -12.38 -2.90
N VAL A 50 6.42 -13.21 -2.01
CA VAL A 50 7.74 -13.84 -2.21
C VAL A 50 7.78 -14.70 -3.48
N SER A 51 6.64 -15.27 -3.86
CA SER A 51 6.47 -16.07 -5.08
C SER A 51 5.94 -15.27 -6.27
N GLY A 52 5.78 -13.94 -6.13
CA GLY A 52 5.26 -13.06 -7.17
C GLY A 52 3.74 -13.14 -7.39
N TYR A 53 3.00 -13.66 -6.39
CA TYR A 53 1.54 -13.73 -6.41
C TYR A 53 0.95 -12.82 -5.33
N ALA A 54 -0.31 -12.44 -5.48
CA ALA A 54 -1.11 -11.77 -4.49
C ALA A 54 -2.30 -12.65 -4.07
N VAL A 55 -2.91 -12.37 -2.91
CA VAL A 55 -4.17 -12.97 -2.48
C VAL A 55 -5.26 -12.75 -3.55
N ALA A 56 -5.25 -11.59 -4.20
CA ALA A 56 -6.18 -11.24 -5.27
C ALA A 56 -6.04 -12.10 -6.54
N ASP A 57 -4.93 -12.83 -6.72
CA ASP A 57 -4.76 -13.76 -7.85
C ASP A 57 -5.51 -15.09 -7.64
N PHE A 58 -6.10 -15.28 -6.46
CA PHE A 58 -6.80 -16.50 -6.06
C PHE A 58 -8.24 -16.19 -5.60
N ASP A 59 -9.10 -17.21 -5.57
CA ASP A 59 -10.49 -17.10 -5.09
C ASP A 59 -10.58 -17.03 -3.55
N LEU A 60 -9.92 -16.02 -2.97
CA LEU A 60 -9.85 -15.75 -1.54
C LEU A 60 -10.64 -14.47 -1.20
N PRO A 61 -11.06 -14.29 0.06
CA PRO A 61 -11.63 -13.02 0.48
C PRO A 61 -10.64 -11.87 0.28
N GLU A 62 -11.14 -10.70 -0.13
CA GLU A 62 -10.31 -9.52 -0.34
C GLU A 62 -9.83 -8.91 0.99
N LEU A 63 -8.64 -8.31 0.96
CA LEU A 63 -8.12 -7.52 2.07
C LEU A 63 -8.92 -6.22 2.19
N ASP A 64 -9.45 -5.95 3.39
CA ASP A 64 -10.12 -4.68 3.68
C ASP A 64 -9.10 -3.52 3.52
N PRO A 65 -9.32 -2.57 2.59
CA PRO A 65 -8.38 -1.49 2.33
C PRO A 65 -8.14 -0.58 3.56
N THR A 66 -9.15 -0.42 4.40
CA THR A 66 -9.07 0.40 5.63
C THR A 66 -8.15 -0.26 6.63
N MET A 67 -8.34 -1.56 6.87
CA MET A 67 -7.50 -2.33 7.79
C MET A 67 -6.06 -2.49 7.25
N LEU A 68 -5.90 -2.61 5.93
CA LEU A 68 -4.60 -2.60 5.28
C LEU A 68 -3.87 -1.28 5.55
N HIS A 69 -4.56 -0.15 5.32
CA HIS A 69 -4.01 1.16 5.63
C HIS A 69 -3.62 1.28 7.12
N GLU A 70 -4.49 0.88 8.05
CA GLU A 70 -4.19 0.87 9.49
C GLU A 70 -2.96 0.02 9.82
N SER A 71 -2.82 -1.15 9.20
CA SER A 71 -1.66 -2.03 9.41
C SER A 71 -0.34 -1.39 8.92
N LEU A 72 -0.37 -0.63 7.84
CA LEU A 72 0.80 0.10 7.33
C LEU A 72 1.23 1.21 8.29
N LEU A 73 0.29 1.79 9.04
CA LEU A 73 0.59 2.80 10.06
C LEU A 73 1.29 2.23 11.31
N GLU A 74 1.34 0.91 11.48
CA GLU A 74 2.17 0.27 12.52
C GLU A 74 3.67 0.52 12.27
N ASN A 75 4.08 0.69 11.00
CA ASN A 75 5.45 1.04 10.64
C ASN A 75 5.67 2.55 10.80
N SER A 76 6.55 2.96 11.71
CA SER A 76 6.77 4.38 12.05
C SER A 76 7.30 5.23 10.88
N LEU A 77 8.07 4.64 9.96
CA LEU A 77 8.57 5.34 8.77
C LEU A 77 7.44 5.55 7.77
N ILE A 78 6.66 4.51 7.50
CA ILE A 78 5.51 4.56 6.60
C ILE A 78 4.47 5.54 7.15
N ARG A 79 4.14 5.43 8.44
CA ARG A 79 3.25 6.34 9.14
C ARG A 79 3.68 7.79 8.99
N ARG A 80 4.97 8.09 9.22
CA ARG A 80 5.48 9.46 9.08
C ARG A 80 5.20 10.00 7.69
N GLU A 81 5.56 9.26 6.62
CA GLU A 81 5.34 9.75 5.25
C GLU A 81 3.84 9.93 4.94
N LEU A 82 2.98 8.98 5.32
CA LEU A 82 1.53 9.07 5.11
C LEU A 82 0.85 10.21 5.87
N THR A 83 1.37 10.61 7.04
CA THR A 83 0.80 11.71 7.83
C THR A 83 1.53 13.04 7.67
N SER A 84 2.61 13.11 6.87
CA SER A 84 3.43 14.32 6.73
C SER A 84 2.85 15.35 5.78
N TYR A 85 1.93 14.95 4.90
CA TYR A 85 1.27 15.83 3.94
C TYR A 85 -0.23 15.77 4.20
N SER A 86 -0.83 16.89 4.60
CA SER A 86 -2.29 16.95 4.71
C SER A 86 -2.91 17.20 3.33
N ASP A 87 -4.16 16.78 3.14
CA ASP A 87 -4.91 17.07 1.90
C ASP A 87 -4.97 18.57 1.62
N SER A 88 -5.03 19.41 2.67
CA SER A 88 -4.95 20.87 2.52
C SER A 88 -3.60 21.35 2.00
N ASP A 89 -2.48 20.78 2.48
CA ASP A 89 -1.15 21.15 2.01
C ASP A 89 -0.94 20.75 0.54
N LEU A 90 -1.51 19.61 0.14
CA LEU A 90 -1.44 19.13 -1.23
C LEU A 90 -2.35 19.92 -2.16
N ALA A 91 -3.55 20.31 -1.71
CA ALA A 91 -4.51 21.12 -2.48
C ALA A 91 -3.93 22.46 -2.96
N GLU A 92 -3.09 23.11 -2.14
CA GLU A 92 -2.42 24.36 -2.52
C GLU A 92 -1.37 24.17 -3.64
N VAL A 93 -0.86 22.94 -3.80
CA VAL A 93 0.27 22.62 -4.69
C VAL A 93 -0.19 22.03 -6.03
N VAL A 94 -1.44 21.53 -6.14
CA VAL A 94 -2.04 20.89 -7.33
C VAL A 94 -1.82 21.67 -8.65
N HIS A 95 -1.72 23.00 -8.58
CA HIS A 95 -1.56 23.90 -9.73
C HIS A 95 -0.23 24.68 -9.75
N THR A 96 0.75 24.24 -8.98
CA THR A 96 2.08 24.90 -8.90
C THR A 96 3.15 24.19 -9.72
N GLU A 97 2.76 23.25 -10.58
CA GLU A 97 3.65 22.52 -11.49
C GLU A 97 4.42 23.43 -12.46
N ASP A 98 3.93 24.63 -12.72
CA ASP A 98 4.63 25.66 -13.51
C ASP A 98 5.76 26.38 -12.74
N GLN A 99 5.86 26.18 -11.42
CA GLN A 99 6.94 26.71 -10.58
C GLN A 99 8.13 25.75 -10.49
N LEU A 100 8.01 24.53 -11.03
CA LEU A 100 9.12 23.58 -11.11
C LEU A 100 10.17 24.08 -12.09
N ASN A 101 11.45 23.92 -11.75
CA ASN A 101 12.52 24.16 -12.71
C ASN A 101 12.53 23.07 -13.80
N ASN A 102 13.28 23.29 -14.88
CA ASN A 102 13.29 22.37 -16.03
C ASN A 102 13.65 20.92 -15.66
N GLU A 103 14.57 20.71 -14.72
CA GLU A 103 14.99 19.36 -14.28
C GLU A 103 13.89 18.68 -13.44
N GLN A 104 13.32 19.42 -12.49
CA GLN A 104 12.21 18.96 -11.66
C GLN A 104 10.97 18.65 -12.51
N ARG A 105 10.67 19.49 -13.50
CA ARG A 105 9.56 19.29 -14.44
C ARG A 105 9.75 18.01 -15.26
N ALA A 106 10.95 17.77 -15.75
CA ALA A 106 11.26 16.53 -16.47
C ALA A 106 11.05 15.28 -15.60
N ILE A 107 11.49 15.31 -14.33
CA ILE A 107 11.28 14.19 -13.39
C ILE A 107 9.79 14.02 -13.08
N TYR A 108 9.08 15.11 -12.84
CA TYR A 108 7.65 15.12 -12.56
C TYR A 108 6.85 14.51 -13.72
N ASP A 109 7.07 14.99 -14.95
CA ASP A 109 6.37 14.49 -16.14
C ASP A 109 6.64 13.00 -16.37
N GLN A 110 7.86 12.53 -16.09
CA GLN A 110 8.22 11.11 -16.18
C GLN A 110 7.46 10.24 -15.16
N ILE A 111 7.39 10.68 -13.89
CA ILE A 111 6.73 9.94 -12.82
C ILE A 111 5.21 9.94 -13.03
N VAL A 112 4.61 11.10 -13.27
CA VAL A 112 3.16 11.25 -13.50
C VAL A 112 2.75 10.50 -14.77
N GLY A 113 3.56 10.55 -15.83
CA GLY A 113 3.34 9.77 -17.04
C GLY A 113 3.30 8.25 -16.77
N ALA A 114 4.23 7.75 -15.94
CA ALA A 114 4.28 6.33 -15.57
C ALA A 114 3.12 5.90 -14.65
N VAL A 115 2.61 6.80 -13.79
CA VAL A 115 1.41 6.52 -12.97
C VAL A 115 0.16 6.42 -13.85
N ASN A 116 0.04 7.31 -14.84
CA ASN A 116 -1.11 7.36 -15.75
C ASN A 116 -1.12 6.26 -16.82
N GLN A 117 -0.01 5.53 -17.01
CA GLN A 117 0.09 4.42 -17.97
C GLN A 117 0.01 3.09 -17.22
N PRO A 118 -1.07 2.30 -17.39
CA PRO A 118 -1.28 1.06 -16.65
C PRO A 118 -0.44 -0.14 -17.14
N GLU A 119 0.42 0.01 -18.15
CA GLU A 119 1.28 -1.09 -18.60
C GLU A 119 2.29 -1.50 -17.52
N GLN A 120 2.44 -2.81 -17.31
CA GLN A 120 3.27 -3.39 -16.26
C GLN A 120 4.77 -3.11 -16.50
N GLY A 121 5.34 -2.20 -15.71
CA GLY A 121 6.76 -1.86 -15.75
C GLY A 121 7.17 -0.81 -14.73
N LYS A 122 8.49 -0.74 -14.43
CA LYS A 122 9.18 -0.02 -13.33
C LYS A 122 8.47 1.26 -12.83
N LYS A 123 7.64 1.11 -11.78
CA LYS A 123 7.08 2.21 -10.97
C LYS A 123 8.01 2.63 -9.81
N LEU A 124 9.24 2.11 -9.80
CA LEU A 124 10.23 2.44 -8.79
C LEU A 124 11.18 3.51 -9.35
N PHE A 125 11.14 4.68 -8.73
CA PHE A 125 11.98 5.82 -9.07
C PHE A 125 12.91 6.17 -7.91
N PHE A 126 14.15 6.51 -8.23
CA PHE A 126 15.11 7.08 -7.30
C PHE A 126 15.37 8.53 -7.72
N ILE A 127 15.05 9.48 -6.84
CA ILE A 127 15.32 10.90 -7.07
C ILE A 127 16.56 11.26 -6.27
N ASP A 128 17.67 11.47 -6.96
CA ASP A 128 18.91 11.97 -6.34
C ASP A 128 19.09 13.46 -6.61
N GLY A 129 19.71 14.15 -5.67
CA GLY A 129 20.06 15.55 -5.84
C GLY A 129 20.82 16.09 -4.62
N PRO A 130 21.77 17.03 -4.81
CA PRO A 130 22.44 17.72 -3.72
C PRO A 130 21.48 18.38 -2.71
N GLY A 131 21.96 18.68 -1.51
CA GLY A 131 21.20 19.49 -0.55
C GLY A 131 20.80 20.83 -1.19
N GLY A 132 19.55 21.26 -1.01
CA GLY A 132 19.06 22.54 -1.54
C GLY A 132 18.46 22.51 -2.95
N THR A 133 18.42 21.37 -3.66
CA THR A 133 17.84 21.29 -5.02
C THR A 133 16.31 21.23 -5.09
N GLY A 134 15.60 21.53 -3.99
CA GLY A 134 14.14 21.57 -3.99
C GLY A 134 13.44 20.21 -4.14
N LYS A 135 14.10 19.10 -3.80
CA LYS A 135 13.50 17.74 -3.85
C LYS A 135 12.15 17.66 -3.11
N SER A 136 12.02 18.31 -1.95
CA SER A 136 10.76 18.34 -1.21
C SER A 136 9.64 19.07 -1.96
N THR A 137 9.96 20.12 -2.72
CA THR A 137 8.99 20.82 -3.58
C THR A 137 8.50 19.92 -4.70
N LEU A 138 9.43 19.19 -5.33
CA LEU A 138 9.11 18.19 -6.37
C LEU A 138 8.21 17.08 -5.80
N LEU A 139 8.54 16.51 -4.64
CA LEU A 139 7.74 15.46 -4.00
C LEU A 139 6.32 15.92 -3.70
N ARG A 140 6.12 17.14 -3.17
CA ARG A 140 4.78 17.71 -2.94
C ARG A 140 3.96 17.82 -4.22
N ASN A 141 4.58 18.24 -5.32
CA ASN A 141 3.89 18.33 -6.61
C ASN A 141 3.47 16.95 -7.12
N ILE A 142 4.34 15.93 -6.98
CA ILE A 142 4.02 14.54 -7.36
C ILE A 142 2.86 14.00 -6.52
N LEU A 143 2.86 14.25 -5.21
CA LEU A 143 1.83 13.75 -4.29
C LEU A 143 0.47 14.46 -4.43
N ALA A 144 0.45 15.66 -5.02
CA ALA A 144 -0.78 16.43 -5.24
C ALA A 144 -1.57 16.00 -6.50
N LYS A 145 -1.12 14.96 -7.22
CA LYS A 145 -1.77 14.46 -8.45
C LYS A 145 -2.50 13.14 -8.26
#